data_AF-A0A8B8QSQ9-F1
#
_entry.id   AF-A0A8B8QSQ9-F1
#
_cell.length_a   1.000
_cell.length_b   1.000
_cell.length_c   1.000
_cell.angle_alpha   90.00
_cell.angle_beta   90.00
_cell.angle_gamma   90.00
#
_symmetry.space_group_name_H-M   'P 1'
#
loop_
_entity.id
_entity.type
_entity.pdbx_description
1 polymer ?
#
loop_
_entity_poly.entity_id
_entity_poly.type
_entity_poly.pdbx_seq_one_letter_code
_entity_poly.pdbx_strand_id
1 'polypeptide(L)'
;MQPGISPNDHHRHRSPTLEDMEGSDDDRKQGGSSASSNAASNGRRHKTGDGYVPLLVINALCLFIGSVSSSLLAKYYFIHHGSSRWVSTWVQSAGFPLLFPAIYVPYFLNRTQRRPFAHFTPKLLVMSVFVGLMLGINNLLFSWGTSYLPVSTSSLVLSTQLVFNLILSALIVKQKITFSNLNCVILLTLSSVLLALGSSHDRPPGLTRAKYFIGFFSTIGAGLLFALYLPVMEKIYKKVYCYAMVIEMQLVMEITATALATAGMAADGGFAEMRREGERVFDKGVRVYYATVAMTVVCWQMCFMGTAGMVFMTSSLTGGICMTALLAMNVVGGVVVYGDDFGGVKIVSTVLCLWGFCSYVYGMHMMNAKRQETDNKPSVTTTATPSTGNGPDQAMEMASLVPAPAPPDVASDAV
;
A
#
# COMPACT_ATOMS: atom_id res chain seq x y z
N MET A 1 -23.24 -84.47 -6.05
CA MET A 1 -21.81 -84.41 -5.70
C MET A 1 -21.64 -83.48 -4.52
N GLN A 2 -21.01 -83.97 -3.45
CA GLN A 2 -20.41 -83.21 -2.34
C GLN A 2 -18.92 -82.92 -2.68
N PRO A 3 -18.10 -82.26 -1.83
CA PRO A 3 -18.37 -81.32 -0.72
C PRO A 3 -17.62 -79.97 -0.95
N GLY A 4 -17.46 -79.00 -0.03
CA GLY A 4 -17.80 -78.89 1.40
C GLY A 4 -17.78 -77.42 1.89
N ILE A 5 -18.46 -77.07 2.99
CA ILE A 5 -17.97 -77.05 4.41
C ILE A 5 -17.26 -75.72 4.74
N SER A 6 -17.54 -74.94 5.82
CA SER A 6 -18.63 -74.88 6.83
C SER A 6 -18.45 -73.55 7.67
N PRO A 7 -19.04 -73.28 8.85
CA PRO A 7 -20.25 -72.44 8.99
C PRO A 7 -20.20 -71.35 10.12
N ASN A 8 -21.38 -70.84 10.54
CA ASN A 8 -21.70 -70.17 11.84
C ASN A 8 -21.11 -68.74 12.08
N ASP A 9 -21.53 -67.89 13.03
CA ASP A 9 -22.83 -67.55 13.66
C ASP A 9 -22.63 -66.28 14.56
N HIS A 10 -23.60 -65.46 15.02
CA HIS A 10 -25.02 -65.23 14.67
C HIS A 10 -25.48 -63.86 15.25
N HIS A 11 -26.79 -63.55 15.19
CA HIS A 11 -27.56 -62.61 16.03
C HIS A 11 -27.29 -61.08 16.10
N ARG A 12 -28.33 -60.36 15.62
CA ARG A 12 -29.07 -59.23 16.24
C ARG A 12 -28.44 -57.84 16.39
N HIS A 13 -29.13 -56.89 15.73
CA HIS A 13 -29.24 -55.48 16.10
C HIS A 13 -29.52 -55.24 17.60
N ARG A 14 -28.84 -54.24 18.17
CA ARG A 14 -29.44 -53.28 19.10
C ARG A 14 -28.69 -51.95 19.07
N SER A 15 -29.44 -50.84 18.93
CA SER A 15 -28.91 -49.48 19.04
C SER A 15 -28.74 -49.10 20.52
N PRO A 16 -27.66 -48.41 20.94
CA PRO A 16 -27.54 -47.95 22.32
C PRO A 16 -28.41 -46.72 22.58
N THR A 17 -29.17 -46.74 23.68
CA THR A 17 -29.89 -45.57 24.23
C THR A 17 -29.04 -44.85 25.27
N LEU A 18 -29.28 -43.55 25.43
CA LEU A 18 -28.68 -42.72 26.48
C LEU A 18 -29.35 -43.02 27.83
N GLU A 19 -28.67 -43.71 28.76
CA GLU A 19 -28.96 -43.64 30.22
C GLU A 19 -27.91 -44.36 31.11
N ASP A 20 -27.16 -45.36 30.62
CA ASP A 20 -26.34 -46.23 31.48
C ASP A 20 -24.85 -45.82 31.65
N MET A 21 -24.54 -44.63 32.20
CA MET A 21 -23.21 -44.36 32.80
C MET A 21 -23.16 -43.12 33.73
N GLU A 22 -23.84 -43.19 34.89
CA GLU A 22 -23.53 -42.36 36.06
C GLU A 22 -22.76 -43.16 37.12
N GLY A 23 -21.95 -42.47 37.93
CA GLY A 23 -21.50 -42.96 39.24
C GLY A 23 -19.97 -43.10 39.44
N SER A 24 -19.35 -42.04 39.98
CA SER A 24 -18.56 -42.06 41.24
C SER A 24 -17.62 -40.84 41.35
N ASP A 25 -18.02 -39.87 42.17
CA ASP A 25 -17.33 -39.23 43.33
C ASP A 25 -15.76 -39.27 43.39
N ASP A 26 -15.05 -38.28 43.94
CA ASP A 26 -15.46 -37.27 44.95
C ASP A 26 -14.56 -36.00 44.96
N ASP A 27 -14.91 -35.06 45.84
CA ASP A 27 -14.57 -33.63 45.91
C ASP A 27 -13.09 -33.21 46.09
N ARG A 28 -12.68 -32.12 45.41
CA ARG A 28 -11.86 -31.06 46.06
C ARG A 28 -11.91 -29.70 45.35
N LYS A 29 -12.61 -28.74 45.97
CA LYS A 29 -12.62 -27.32 45.60
C LYS A 29 -11.28 -26.62 45.90
N GLN A 30 -10.80 -25.83 44.94
CA GLN A 30 -10.21 -24.51 45.23
C GLN A 30 -10.43 -23.57 44.04
N GLY A 31 -10.91 -22.35 44.32
CA GLY A 31 -11.31 -21.39 43.28
C GLY A 31 -10.17 -20.51 42.78
N GLY A 32 -10.28 -20.03 41.54
CA GLY A 32 -9.35 -19.07 40.95
C GLY A 32 -9.98 -18.39 39.72
N SER A 33 -10.44 -17.16 39.89
CA SER A 33 -10.98 -16.36 38.79
C SER A 33 -9.93 -16.13 37.70
N SER A 34 -10.26 -16.42 36.44
CA SER A 34 -9.44 -16.04 35.29
C SER A 34 -10.31 -15.55 34.13
N ALA A 35 -10.78 -14.30 34.27
CA ALA A 35 -11.22 -13.53 33.13
C ALA A 35 -10.06 -13.38 32.12
N SER A 36 -10.10 -14.16 31.03
CA SER A 36 -9.19 -14.02 29.89
C SER A 36 -9.97 -13.96 28.57
N SER A 37 -11.02 -13.14 28.57
CA SER A 37 -11.67 -12.63 27.37
C SER A 37 -11.15 -11.22 27.08
N ASN A 38 -10.67 -11.00 25.85
CA ASN A 38 -10.29 -9.69 25.29
C ASN A 38 -8.97 -9.05 25.76
N ALA A 39 -7.89 -9.82 25.83
CA ALA A 39 -6.57 -9.28 25.53
C ALA A 39 -6.41 -9.16 24.00
N ALA A 40 -6.50 -7.93 23.46
CA ALA A 40 -6.39 -7.67 22.02
C ALA A 40 -4.95 -7.85 21.52
N SER A 41 -4.55 -9.10 21.25
CA SER A 41 -3.26 -9.47 20.68
C SER A 41 -3.14 -9.05 19.21
N ASN A 42 -2.96 -7.74 18.99
CA ASN A 42 -2.72 -7.13 17.68
C ASN A 42 -1.28 -7.38 17.17
N GLY A 43 -0.79 -8.61 17.36
CA GLY A 43 0.47 -9.10 16.83
C GLY A 43 0.32 -9.44 15.35
N ARG A 44 1.11 -8.78 14.50
CA ARG A 44 1.18 -9.06 13.06
C ARG A 44 1.50 -10.56 12.84
N ARG A 45 0.53 -11.31 12.30
CA ARG A 45 0.61 -12.76 12.08
C ARG A 45 1.85 -13.16 11.25
N HIS A 46 2.55 -14.19 11.73
CA HIS A 46 3.56 -15.03 11.05
C HIS A 46 4.55 -14.32 10.09
N LYS A 47 5.77 -14.05 10.60
CA LYS A 47 6.92 -13.57 9.81
C LYS A 47 8.12 -14.55 9.80
N THR A 48 7.86 -15.84 9.98
CA THR A 48 8.89 -16.88 10.11
C THR A 48 8.43 -18.16 9.42
N GLY A 49 8.95 -18.39 8.22
CA GLY A 49 8.78 -19.60 7.43
C GLY A 49 9.55 -19.48 6.12
N ASP A 50 10.18 -20.57 5.67
CA ASP A 50 11.22 -20.53 4.63
C ASP A 50 10.77 -19.97 3.28
N GLY A 51 9.47 -20.03 2.98
CA GLY A 51 8.86 -19.43 1.79
C GLY A 51 8.58 -17.93 1.84
N TYR A 52 8.65 -17.27 3.02
CA TYR A 52 8.31 -15.85 3.15
C TYR A 52 9.35 -14.93 2.50
N VAL A 53 10.64 -15.17 2.76
CA VAL A 53 11.74 -14.35 2.22
C VAL A 53 11.80 -14.41 0.68
N PRO A 54 11.80 -15.57 0.01
CA PRO A 54 11.81 -15.61 -1.45
C PRO A 54 10.55 -14.98 -2.06
N LEU A 55 9.36 -15.17 -1.46
CA LEU A 55 8.14 -14.52 -1.94
C LEU A 55 8.22 -12.99 -1.84
N LEU A 56 8.78 -12.47 -0.74
CA LEU A 56 9.01 -11.04 -0.55
C LEU A 56 10.00 -10.48 -1.58
N VAL A 57 11.12 -11.17 -1.82
CA VAL A 57 12.13 -10.77 -2.83
C VAL A 57 11.53 -10.77 -4.23
N ILE A 58 10.76 -11.79 -4.61
CA ILE A 58 10.08 -11.86 -5.91
C ILE A 58 9.11 -10.69 -6.08
N ASN A 59 8.27 -10.39 -5.09
CA ASN A 59 7.33 -9.26 -5.16
C ASN A 59 8.06 -7.91 -5.24
N ALA A 60 9.18 -7.74 -4.51
CA ALA A 60 10.01 -6.54 -4.62
C ALA A 60 10.65 -6.40 -6.01
N LEU A 61 11.20 -7.48 -6.58
CA LEU A 61 11.77 -7.46 -7.94
C LEU A 61 10.70 -7.16 -9.01
N CYS A 62 9.53 -7.81 -8.94
CA CYS A 62 8.40 -7.52 -9.82
C CYS A 62 7.93 -6.07 -9.71
N LEU A 63 7.90 -5.50 -8.50
CA LEU A 63 7.55 -4.09 -8.29
C LEU A 63 8.60 -3.13 -8.88
N PHE A 64 9.89 -3.40 -8.66
CA PHE A 64 10.99 -2.57 -9.12
C PHE A 64 11.11 -2.58 -10.65
N ILE A 65 11.17 -3.77 -11.25
CA ILE A 65 11.24 -3.97 -12.70
C ILE A 65 9.95 -3.46 -13.34
N GLY A 66 8.79 -3.83 -12.78
CA GLY A 66 7.48 -3.42 -13.26
C GLY A 66 7.32 -1.90 -13.31
N SER A 67 7.55 -1.20 -12.19
CA SER A 67 7.40 0.26 -12.10
C SER A 67 8.32 1.02 -13.07
N VAL A 68 9.60 0.66 -13.11
CA VAL A 68 10.58 1.38 -13.94
C VAL A 68 10.30 1.11 -15.41
N SER A 69 10.17 -0.15 -15.80
CA SER A 69 9.89 -0.51 -17.19
C SER A 69 8.55 0.06 -17.66
N SER A 70 7.48 -0.01 -16.85
CA SER A 70 6.16 0.52 -17.25
C SER A 70 6.15 2.04 -17.42
N SER A 71 6.84 2.78 -16.53
CA SER A 71 6.96 4.24 -16.62
C SER A 71 7.74 4.67 -17.86
N LEU A 72 8.81 3.95 -18.19
CA LEU A 72 9.60 4.19 -19.40
C LEU A 72 8.79 3.82 -20.66
N LEU A 73 8.26 2.60 -20.76
CA LEU A 73 7.45 2.14 -21.90
C LEU A 73 6.23 3.05 -22.17
N ALA A 74 5.56 3.53 -21.11
CA ALA A 74 4.47 4.50 -21.25
C ALA A 74 4.96 5.83 -21.84
N LYS A 75 6.16 6.31 -21.48
CA LYS A 75 6.75 7.50 -22.10
C LYS A 75 7.21 7.24 -23.53
N TYR A 76 7.82 6.08 -23.81
CA TYR A 76 8.23 5.64 -25.14
C TYR A 76 7.06 5.77 -26.12
N TYR A 77 5.90 5.24 -25.74
CA TYR A 77 4.66 5.35 -26.50
C TYR A 77 4.31 6.81 -26.86
N PHE A 78 4.31 7.74 -25.90
CA PHE A 78 3.99 9.15 -26.16
C PHE A 78 5.08 9.90 -26.96
N ILE A 79 6.35 9.52 -26.83
CA ILE A 79 7.45 10.11 -27.62
C ILE A 79 7.35 9.67 -29.09
N HIS A 80 7.00 8.42 -29.33
CA HIS A 80 6.85 7.81 -30.66
C HIS A 80 5.48 8.11 -31.30
N HIS A 81 4.95 9.31 -31.08
CA HIS A 81 3.67 9.83 -31.59
C HIS A 81 2.40 9.09 -31.12
N GLY A 82 2.49 8.22 -30.11
CA GLY A 82 1.32 7.76 -29.37
C GLY A 82 0.57 8.96 -28.76
N SER A 83 -0.71 9.05 -29.06
CA SER A 83 -1.55 10.23 -28.79
C SER A 83 -2.74 9.89 -27.89
N SER A 84 -3.23 8.64 -27.95
CA SER A 84 -4.38 8.22 -27.17
C SER A 84 -4.02 8.03 -25.70
N ARG A 85 -4.59 8.92 -24.86
CA ARG A 85 -4.51 8.83 -23.40
C ARG A 85 -5.35 7.66 -22.88
N TRP A 86 -6.50 7.36 -23.50
CA TRP A 86 -7.32 6.21 -23.12
C TRP A 86 -6.63 4.87 -23.37
N VAL A 87 -5.85 4.73 -24.45
CA VAL A 87 -5.00 3.55 -24.68
C VAL A 87 -4.01 3.38 -23.53
N SER A 88 -3.26 4.44 -23.20
CA SER A 88 -2.30 4.45 -22.09
C SER A 88 -2.96 4.21 -20.71
N THR A 89 -4.21 4.65 -20.51
CA THR A 89 -5.02 4.31 -19.31
C THR A 89 -5.44 2.84 -19.29
N TRP A 90 -5.85 2.30 -20.44
CA TRP A 90 -6.35 0.93 -20.58
C TRP A 90 -5.25 -0.12 -20.40
N VAL A 91 -4.08 0.09 -21.01
CA VAL A 91 -2.94 -0.84 -20.91
C VAL A 91 -2.40 -1.00 -19.48
N GLN A 92 -2.67 -0.06 -18.57
CA GLN A 92 -2.28 -0.18 -17.17
C GLN A 92 -3.01 -1.35 -16.49
N SER A 93 -4.32 -1.50 -16.68
CA SER A 93 -5.12 -2.54 -16.02
C SER A 93 -5.47 -3.73 -16.91
N ALA A 94 -5.37 -3.61 -18.24
CA ALA A 94 -5.68 -4.68 -19.18
C ALA A 94 -4.81 -5.96 -19.03
N GLY A 95 -3.79 -5.92 -18.16
CA GLY A 95 -2.97 -7.07 -17.79
C GLY A 95 -3.69 -8.13 -16.96
N PHE A 96 -4.86 -7.81 -16.39
CA PHE A 96 -5.59 -8.69 -15.46
C PHE A 96 -5.70 -10.17 -15.86
N PRO A 97 -5.77 -10.57 -17.16
CA PRO A 97 -5.81 -11.99 -17.51
C PRO A 97 -4.56 -12.78 -17.08
N LEU A 98 -3.42 -12.10 -16.93
CA LEU A 98 -2.17 -12.68 -16.44
C LEU A 98 -2.24 -13.07 -14.95
N LEU A 99 -3.26 -12.62 -14.20
CA LEU A 99 -3.53 -13.07 -12.84
C LEU A 99 -4.28 -14.42 -12.79
N PHE A 100 -4.97 -14.85 -13.86
CA PHE A 100 -5.65 -16.15 -13.86
C PHE A 100 -4.69 -17.32 -13.61
N PRO A 101 -3.52 -17.42 -14.27
CA PRO A 101 -2.53 -18.45 -13.92
C PRO A 101 -2.13 -18.45 -12.44
N ALA A 102 -1.87 -17.27 -11.86
CA ALA A 102 -1.46 -17.14 -10.45
C ALA A 102 -2.54 -17.62 -9.47
N ILE A 103 -3.82 -17.48 -9.81
CA ILE A 103 -4.96 -17.91 -8.99
C ILE A 103 -5.27 -19.41 -9.19
N TYR A 104 -5.32 -19.88 -10.45
CA TYR A 104 -5.88 -21.18 -10.78
C TYR A 104 -4.84 -22.31 -10.93
N VAL A 105 -3.60 -22.02 -11.34
CA VAL A 105 -2.55 -23.07 -11.47
C VAL A 105 -2.25 -23.79 -10.14
N PRO A 106 -2.13 -23.11 -8.98
CA PRO A 106 -1.92 -23.81 -7.71
C PRO A 106 -3.07 -24.76 -7.34
N TYR A 107 -4.30 -24.44 -7.76
CA TYR A 107 -5.49 -25.27 -7.55
C TYR A 107 -5.47 -26.49 -8.48
N PHE A 108 -5.26 -26.31 -9.79
CA PHE A 108 -5.20 -27.42 -10.75
C PHE A 108 -4.01 -28.37 -10.52
N LEU A 109 -2.90 -27.89 -9.96
CA LEU A 109 -1.75 -28.72 -9.58
C LEU A 109 -1.91 -29.39 -8.19
N ASN A 110 -3.09 -29.31 -7.57
CA ASN A 110 -3.37 -29.80 -6.21
C ASN A 110 -2.39 -29.27 -5.14
N ARG A 111 -1.74 -28.13 -5.38
CA ARG A 111 -0.82 -27.45 -4.44
C ARG A 111 -1.58 -26.67 -3.37
N THR A 112 -2.89 -26.48 -3.53
CA THR A 112 -3.78 -25.92 -2.51
C THR A 112 -5.15 -26.58 -2.52
N GLN A 113 -5.70 -26.81 -1.32
CA GLN A 113 -7.10 -27.24 -1.13
C GLN A 113 -8.10 -26.07 -1.21
N ARG A 114 -7.62 -24.82 -1.24
CA ARG A 114 -8.47 -23.62 -1.38
C ARG A 114 -8.99 -23.54 -2.82
N ARG A 115 -10.30 -23.70 -2.99
CA ARG A 115 -11.00 -23.31 -4.22
C ARG A 115 -10.92 -21.79 -4.42
N PRO A 116 -10.50 -21.27 -5.59
CA PRO A 116 -10.53 -19.85 -5.91
C PRO A 116 -11.89 -19.21 -5.62
N PHE A 117 -11.88 -17.99 -5.10
CA PHE A 117 -13.06 -17.18 -4.76
C PHE A 117 -14.05 -17.77 -3.75
N ALA A 118 -13.84 -18.98 -3.21
CA ALA A 118 -14.83 -19.67 -2.36
C ALA A 118 -15.18 -18.95 -1.04
N HIS A 119 -14.38 -17.97 -0.62
CA HIS A 119 -14.63 -17.12 0.56
C HIS A 119 -14.72 -15.63 0.21
N PHE A 120 -14.93 -15.30 -1.06
CA PHE A 120 -14.96 -13.94 -1.57
C PHE A 120 -16.33 -13.30 -1.28
N THR A 121 -16.49 -12.77 -0.06
CA THR A 121 -17.79 -12.25 0.40
C THR A 121 -18.29 -11.07 -0.46
N PRO A 122 -19.62 -10.86 -0.59
CA PRO A 122 -20.17 -9.70 -1.31
C PRO A 122 -19.67 -8.35 -0.77
N LYS A 123 -19.43 -8.24 0.54
CA LYS A 123 -18.83 -7.04 1.15
C LYS A 123 -17.41 -6.77 0.67
N LEU A 124 -16.63 -7.82 0.37
CA LEU A 124 -15.29 -7.69 -0.19
C LEU A 124 -15.36 -7.30 -1.67
N LEU A 125 -16.29 -7.91 -2.44
CA LEU A 125 -16.55 -7.56 -3.83
C LEU A 125 -16.87 -6.08 -4.00
N VAL A 126 -17.79 -5.52 -3.21
CA VAL A 126 -18.12 -4.07 -3.25
C VAL A 126 -16.90 -3.20 -2.93
N MET A 127 -16.07 -3.60 -1.96
CA MET A 127 -14.84 -2.86 -1.62
C MET A 127 -13.79 -2.95 -2.75
N SER A 128 -13.60 -4.11 -3.36
CA SER A 128 -12.70 -4.28 -4.51
C SER A 128 -13.19 -3.53 -5.74
N VAL A 129 -14.50 -3.48 -6.02
CA VAL A 129 -15.06 -2.67 -7.11
C VAL A 129 -14.83 -1.19 -6.83
N PHE A 130 -15.11 -0.70 -5.61
CA PHE A 130 -14.88 0.69 -5.24
C PHE A 130 -13.41 1.11 -5.42
N VAL A 131 -12.45 0.30 -4.95
CA VAL A 131 -11.02 0.61 -5.13
C VAL A 131 -10.56 0.39 -6.57
N GLY A 132 -11.16 -0.54 -7.32
CA GLY A 132 -10.94 -0.68 -8.76
C GLY A 132 -11.37 0.54 -9.57
N LEU A 133 -12.46 1.22 -9.18
CA LEU A 133 -12.85 2.50 -9.76
C LEU A 133 -11.83 3.61 -9.42
N MET A 134 -11.39 3.70 -8.17
CA MET A 134 -10.32 4.63 -7.77
C MET A 134 -9.01 4.37 -8.55
N LEU A 135 -8.68 3.10 -8.76
CA LEU A 135 -7.52 2.67 -9.56
C LEU A 135 -7.66 3.07 -11.02
N GLY A 136 -8.83 2.90 -11.64
CA GLY A 136 -9.07 3.35 -13.01
C GLY A 136 -8.95 4.88 -13.16
N ILE A 137 -9.44 5.65 -12.19
CA ILE A 137 -9.24 7.12 -12.15
C ILE A 137 -7.77 7.47 -11.97
N ASN A 138 -7.04 6.78 -11.08
CA ASN A 138 -5.60 6.95 -10.91
C ASN A 138 -4.83 6.70 -12.21
N ASN A 139 -5.16 5.62 -12.93
CA ASN A 139 -4.52 5.27 -14.19
C ASN A 139 -4.78 6.32 -15.29
N LEU A 140 -5.96 6.95 -15.27
CA LEU A 140 -6.29 8.07 -16.15
C LEU A 140 -5.43 9.30 -15.82
N LEU A 141 -5.35 9.68 -14.55
CA LEU A 141 -4.51 10.81 -14.10
C LEU A 141 -3.02 10.57 -14.38
N PHE A 142 -2.52 9.35 -14.16
CA PHE A 142 -1.14 8.98 -14.49
C PHE A 142 -0.89 9.11 -16.00
N SER A 143 -1.79 8.58 -16.84
CA SER A 143 -1.67 8.72 -18.29
C SER A 143 -1.67 10.17 -18.76
N TRP A 144 -2.44 11.05 -18.13
CA TRP A 144 -2.43 12.48 -18.45
C TRP A 144 -1.11 13.13 -18.02
N GLY A 145 -0.58 12.77 -16.84
CA GLY A 145 0.77 13.15 -16.39
C GLY A 145 1.85 12.78 -17.41
N THR A 146 2.00 11.48 -17.73
CA THR A 146 3.03 10.97 -18.66
C THR A 146 2.91 11.55 -20.07
N SER A 147 1.69 11.86 -20.53
CA SER A 147 1.47 12.46 -21.85
C SER A 147 2.03 13.89 -21.98
N TYR A 148 2.08 14.65 -20.88
CA TYR A 148 2.48 16.06 -20.89
C TYR A 148 3.82 16.37 -20.22
N LEU A 149 4.26 15.53 -19.28
CA LEU A 149 5.48 15.74 -18.50
C LEU A 149 6.59 14.74 -18.87
N PRO A 150 7.89 15.11 -18.75
CA PRO A 150 8.99 14.16 -18.73
C PRO A 150 8.86 13.11 -17.62
N VAL A 151 9.59 12.00 -17.71
CA VAL A 151 9.52 10.91 -16.70
C VAL A 151 10.13 11.38 -15.38
N SER A 152 11.26 12.09 -15.45
CA SER A 152 11.91 12.72 -14.29
C SER A 152 10.96 13.66 -13.55
N THR A 153 10.34 14.60 -14.26
CA THR A 153 9.40 15.59 -13.70
C THR A 153 8.14 14.92 -13.13
N SER A 154 7.56 13.95 -13.86
CA SER A 154 6.41 13.17 -13.37
C SER A 154 6.75 12.45 -12.06
N SER A 155 7.92 11.83 -11.99
CA SER A 155 8.37 11.11 -10.81
C SER A 155 8.58 12.06 -9.62
N LEU A 156 9.29 13.19 -9.82
CA LEU A 156 9.48 14.17 -8.75
C LEU A 156 8.17 14.78 -8.24
N VAL A 157 7.20 15.06 -9.11
CA VAL A 157 5.87 15.53 -8.69
C VAL A 157 5.09 14.43 -7.97
N LEU A 158 5.20 13.17 -8.42
CA LEU A 158 4.59 12.01 -7.74
C LEU A 158 5.16 11.79 -6.33
N SER A 159 6.36 12.30 -6.00
CA SER A 159 6.92 12.27 -4.63
C SER A 159 5.99 12.87 -3.58
N THR A 160 5.14 13.83 -3.96
CA THR A 160 4.12 14.45 -3.10
C THR A 160 3.16 13.44 -2.47
N GLN A 161 3.04 12.23 -3.03
CA GLN A 161 2.33 11.12 -2.40
C GLN A 161 2.80 10.82 -0.97
N LEU A 162 4.06 11.10 -0.61
CA LEU A 162 4.51 10.94 0.78
C LEU A 162 3.91 11.99 1.73
N VAL A 163 3.69 13.22 1.24
CA VAL A 163 2.97 14.27 1.99
C VAL A 163 1.55 13.80 2.27
N PHE A 164 0.85 13.31 1.24
CA PHE A 164 -0.50 12.77 1.40
C PHE A 164 -0.54 11.52 2.29
N ASN A 165 0.39 10.58 2.16
CA ASN A 165 0.49 9.41 3.04
C ASN A 165 0.65 9.82 4.52
N LEU A 166 1.50 10.81 4.80
CA LEU A 166 1.72 11.31 6.15
C LEU A 166 0.46 12.01 6.71
N ILE A 167 -0.19 12.87 5.92
CA ILE A 167 -1.44 13.54 6.30
C ILE A 167 -2.55 12.50 6.55
N LEU A 168 -2.72 11.53 5.66
CA LEU A 168 -3.71 10.47 5.79
C LEU A 168 -3.42 9.57 7.01
N SER A 169 -2.16 9.26 7.32
CA SER A 169 -1.82 8.54 8.55
C SER A 169 -2.13 9.37 9.81
N ALA A 170 -1.83 10.67 9.79
CA ALA A 170 -2.20 11.59 10.87
C ALA A 170 -3.71 11.68 11.09
N LEU A 171 -4.51 11.77 10.01
CA LEU A 171 -5.98 11.87 10.09
C LEU A 171 -6.66 10.53 10.44
N ILE A 172 -6.31 9.44 9.75
CA ILE A 172 -6.99 8.14 9.87
C ILE A 172 -6.53 7.39 11.12
N VAL A 173 -5.24 7.46 11.47
CA VAL A 173 -4.62 6.72 12.58
C VAL A 173 -4.43 7.60 13.82
N LYS A 174 -4.77 8.90 13.76
CA LYS A 174 -4.52 9.91 14.82
C LYS A 174 -3.05 9.95 15.25
N GLN A 175 -2.16 9.74 14.29
CA GLN A 175 -0.72 9.66 14.51
C GLN A 175 -0.14 11.05 14.84
N LYS A 176 0.62 11.16 15.93
CA LYS A 176 1.35 12.39 16.28
C LYS A 176 2.42 12.69 15.21
N ILE A 177 2.33 13.86 14.58
CA ILE A 177 3.32 14.32 13.60
C ILE A 177 4.62 14.67 14.33
N THR A 178 5.75 14.17 13.85
CA THR A 178 7.10 14.49 14.36
C THR A 178 7.70 15.67 13.60
N PHE A 179 8.72 16.33 14.16
CA PHE A 179 9.43 17.42 13.47
C PHE A 179 10.02 16.97 12.11
N SER A 180 10.59 15.76 12.04
CA SER A 180 11.12 15.18 10.79
C SER A 180 10.02 14.93 9.75
N ASN A 181 8.82 14.56 10.18
CA ASN A 181 7.65 14.43 9.32
C ASN A 181 7.23 15.79 8.74
N LEU A 182 7.23 16.86 9.56
CA LEU A 182 6.95 18.22 9.09
C LEU A 182 8.02 18.71 8.09
N ASN A 183 9.30 18.44 8.36
CA ASN A 183 10.40 18.76 7.44
C ASN A 183 10.23 18.07 6.08
N CYS A 184 9.83 16.79 6.05
CA CYS A 184 9.46 16.10 4.82
C CYS A 184 8.38 16.85 4.03
N VAL A 185 7.27 17.24 4.69
CA VAL A 185 6.18 17.98 4.02
C VAL A 185 6.69 19.26 3.37
N ILE A 186 7.46 20.06 4.10
CA ILE A 186 8.00 21.33 3.61
C ILE A 186 8.92 21.08 2.41
N LEU A 187 9.87 20.15 2.51
CA LEU A 187 10.85 19.87 1.46
C LEU A 187 10.21 19.33 0.17
N LEU A 188 9.25 18.41 0.27
CA LEU A 188 8.54 17.87 -0.90
C LEU A 188 7.60 18.90 -1.54
N THR A 189 6.99 19.77 -0.73
CA THR A 189 6.17 20.89 -1.23
C THR A 189 7.05 21.90 -1.96
N LEU A 190 8.18 22.30 -1.37
CA LEU A 190 9.15 23.22 -2.00
C LEU A 190 9.72 22.63 -3.31
N SER A 191 10.10 21.34 -3.32
CA SER A 191 10.55 20.64 -4.52
C SER A 191 9.53 20.72 -5.66
N SER A 192 8.25 20.53 -5.34
CA SER A 192 7.15 20.56 -6.31
C SER A 192 6.82 21.97 -6.79
N VAL A 193 6.79 22.96 -5.89
CA VAL A 193 6.62 24.38 -6.24
C VAL A 193 7.77 24.85 -7.13
N LEU A 194 9.01 24.45 -6.83
CA LEU A 194 10.18 24.78 -7.64
C LEU A 194 10.09 24.20 -9.07
N LEU A 195 9.58 22.96 -9.24
CA LEU A 195 9.29 22.38 -10.56
C LEU A 195 8.13 23.07 -11.30
N ALA A 196 7.11 23.53 -10.59
CA ALA A 196 6.02 24.30 -11.18
C ALA A 196 6.51 25.66 -11.71
N LEU A 197 7.37 26.35 -10.95
CA LEU A 197 7.97 27.63 -11.33
C LEU A 197 9.03 27.48 -12.43
N GLY A 198 9.82 26.40 -12.40
CA GLY A 198 10.83 26.07 -13.43
C GLY A 198 10.27 25.57 -14.76
N SER A 199 8.94 25.45 -14.90
CA SER A 199 8.21 24.95 -16.07
C SER A 199 8.49 25.66 -17.41
N SER A 200 9.24 26.77 -17.41
CA SER A 200 9.62 27.48 -18.63
C SER A 200 10.86 26.89 -19.33
N HIS A 201 11.72 26.16 -18.61
CA HIS A 201 12.82 25.36 -19.21
C HIS A 201 12.43 23.88 -19.41
N ASP A 202 11.59 23.33 -18.53
CA ASP A 202 11.23 21.89 -18.52
C ASP A 202 10.02 21.51 -19.40
N ARG A 203 9.74 22.32 -20.43
CA ARG A 203 8.58 22.13 -21.30
C ARG A 203 9.01 21.38 -22.57
N PRO A 204 8.42 20.21 -22.89
CA PRO A 204 8.64 19.56 -24.18
C PRO A 204 8.35 20.51 -25.34
N PRO A 205 9.16 20.51 -26.42
CA PRO A 205 8.92 21.35 -27.60
C PRO A 205 7.54 21.06 -28.19
N GLY A 206 6.88 22.09 -28.72
CA GLY A 206 5.43 22.07 -28.90
C GLY A 206 4.75 22.61 -27.64
N LEU A 207 4.20 21.75 -26.77
CA LEU A 207 3.79 22.19 -25.43
C LEU A 207 2.53 23.11 -25.40
N THR A 208 1.99 23.42 -24.23
CA THR A 208 1.44 24.74 -23.85
C THR A 208 1.60 24.86 -22.34
N ARG A 209 1.66 26.08 -21.78
CA ARG A 209 1.73 26.24 -20.32
C ARG A 209 0.50 25.60 -19.64
N ALA A 210 -0.68 25.71 -20.25
CA ALA A 210 -1.90 25.04 -19.79
C ALA A 210 -1.78 23.50 -19.77
N LYS A 211 -1.33 22.88 -20.87
CA LYS A 211 -1.13 21.41 -20.95
C LYS A 211 -0.09 20.90 -19.94
N TYR A 212 0.99 21.65 -19.71
CA TYR A 212 1.97 21.32 -18.66
C TYR A 212 1.32 21.30 -17.27
N PHE A 213 0.57 22.36 -16.90
CA PHE A 213 -0.13 22.40 -15.62
C PHE A 213 -1.21 21.32 -15.48
N ILE A 214 -1.92 20.99 -16.55
CA ILE A 214 -2.85 19.85 -16.58
C ILE A 214 -2.11 18.55 -16.23
N GLY A 215 -0.95 18.28 -16.85
CA GLY A 215 -0.11 17.13 -16.48
C GLY A 215 0.34 17.17 -15.02
N PHE A 216 0.83 18.33 -14.57
CA PHE A 216 1.31 18.56 -13.20
C PHE A 216 0.25 18.26 -12.13
N PHE A 217 -0.94 18.86 -12.26
CA PHE A 217 -2.04 18.62 -11.33
C PHE A 217 -2.61 17.19 -11.45
N SER A 218 -2.59 16.59 -12.64
CA SER A 218 -2.96 15.17 -12.80
C SER A 218 -2.01 14.26 -12.03
N THR A 219 -0.69 14.50 -12.10
CA THR A 219 0.31 13.72 -11.36
C THR A 219 0.18 13.90 -9.84
N ILE A 220 -0.12 15.10 -9.34
CA ILE A 220 -0.45 15.32 -7.91
C ILE A 220 -1.72 14.52 -7.52
N GLY A 221 -2.75 14.55 -8.36
CA GLY A 221 -3.98 13.78 -8.14
C GLY A 221 -3.75 12.27 -8.12
N ALA A 222 -2.90 11.74 -9.01
CA ALA A 222 -2.46 10.34 -8.97
C ALA A 222 -1.69 10.03 -7.68
N GLY A 223 -0.77 10.91 -7.26
CA GLY A 223 -0.07 10.77 -5.98
C GLY A 223 -1.01 10.74 -4.76
N LEU A 224 -2.08 11.55 -4.77
CA LEU A 224 -3.12 11.52 -3.74
C LEU A 224 -3.91 10.21 -3.75
N LEU A 225 -4.34 9.72 -4.93
CA LEU A 225 -5.08 8.45 -5.02
C LEU A 225 -4.21 7.26 -4.63
N PHE A 226 -2.94 7.23 -5.02
CA PHE A 226 -1.98 6.21 -4.59
C PHE A 226 -1.72 6.27 -3.08
N ALA A 227 -1.56 7.45 -2.50
CA ALA A 227 -1.43 7.63 -1.06
C ALA A 227 -2.69 7.23 -0.27
N LEU A 228 -3.87 7.32 -0.88
CA LEU A 228 -5.14 6.85 -0.29
C LEU A 228 -5.35 5.34 -0.47
N TYR A 229 -4.85 4.75 -1.56
CA TYR A 229 -4.89 3.31 -1.84
C TYR A 229 -4.22 2.49 -0.73
N LEU A 230 -3.01 2.90 -0.29
CA LEU A 230 -2.23 2.16 0.73
C LEU A 230 -2.98 1.95 2.06
N PRO A 231 -3.48 2.98 2.79
CA PRO A 231 -4.20 2.79 4.05
C PRO A 231 -5.57 2.13 3.87
N VAL A 232 -6.23 2.31 2.72
CA VAL A 232 -7.46 1.59 2.38
C VAL A 232 -7.17 0.09 2.25
N MET A 233 -6.11 -0.30 1.54
CA MET A 233 -5.69 -1.69 1.43
C MET A 233 -5.22 -2.29 2.75
N GLU A 234 -4.40 -1.59 3.56
CA GLU A 234 -4.04 -2.06 4.91
C GLU A 234 -5.30 -2.34 5.77
N LYS A 235 -6.38 -1.55 5.61
CA LYS A 235 -7.64 -1.75 6.33
C LYS A 235 -8.46 -2.93 5.78
N ILE A 236 -8.48 -3.16 4.47
CA ILE A 236 -9.21 -4.28 3.87
C ILE A 236 -8.46 -5.60 4.10
N TYR A 237 -7.13 -5.61 3.95
CA TYR A 237 -6.29 -6.81 4.14
C TYR A 237 -6.30 -7.35 5.58
N LYS A 238 -6.66 -6.55 6.59
CA LYS A 238 -6.97 -7.07 7.95
C LYS A 238 -8.14 -8.07 7.98
N LYS A 239 -9.00 -8.07 6.96
CA LYS A 239 -10.11 -9.04 6.77
C LYS A 239 -9.74 -10.18 5.82
N VAL A 240 -8.53 -10.15 5.26
CA VAL A 240 -7.99 -11.14 4.33
C VAL A 240 -7.06 -12.07 5.11
N TYR A 241 -7.18 -13.38 4.87
CA TYR A 241 -6.48 -14.39 5.65
C TYR A 241 -5.35 -15.12 4.91
N CYS A 242 -5.18 -14.89 3.61
CA CYS A 242 -4.06 -15.42 2.84
C CYS A 242 -3.74 -14.60 1.58
N TYR A 243 -2.52 -14.77 1.06
CA TYR A 243 -2.03 -14.10 -0.15
C TYR A 243 -2.88 -14.39 -1.40
N ALA A 244 -3.40 -15.61 -1.56
CA ALA A 244 -4.25 -15.95 -2.72
C ALA A 244 -5.49 -15.05 -2.82
N MET A 245 -6.07 -14.68 -1.68
CA MET A 245 -7.23 -13.78 -1.60
C MET A 245 -6.86 -12.31 -1.90
N VAL A 246 -5.60 -11.92 -1.70
CA VAL A 246 -5.08 -10.62 -2.17
C VAL A 246 -5.02 -10.59 -3.69
N ILE A 247 -4.59 -11.68 -4.33
CA ILE A 247 -4.56 -11.78 -5.81
C ILE A 247 -5.98 -11.90 -6.39
N GLU A 248 -6.90 -12.63 -5.75
CA GLU A 248 -8.33 -12.63 -6.09
C GLU A 248 -8.92 -11.21 -6.05
N MET A 249 -8.57 -10.40 -5.03
CA MET A 249 -8.98 -9.00 -4.95
C MET A 249 -8.33 -8.12 -6.03
N GLN A 250 -7.04 -8.32 -6.32
CA GLN A 250 -6.29 -7.57 -7.33
C GLN A 250 -6.92 -7.75 -8.71
N LEU A 251 -7.30 -9.00 -9.06
CA LEU A 251 -8.02 -9.32 -10.29
C LEU A 251 -9.35 -8.55 -10.40
N VAL A 252 -10.16 -8.49 -9.33
CA VAL A 252 -11.42 -7.73 -9.34
C VAL A 252 -11.19 -6.22 -9.49
N MET A 253 -10.16 -5.67 -8.85
CA MET A 253 -9.80 -4.25 -8.97
C MET A 253 -9.39 -3.90 -10.41
N GLU A 254 -8.54 -4.72 -11.02
CA GLU A 254 -8.06 -4.50 -12.38
C GLU A 254 -9.16 -4.71 -13.43
N ILE A 255 -10.01 -5.74 -13.29
CA ILE A 255 -11.21 -5.89 -14.14
C ILE A 255 -12.08 -4.62 -14.08
N THR A 256 -12.30 -4.07 -12.88
CA THR A 256 -13.11 -2.86 -12.71
C THR A 256 -12.44 -1.62 -13.33
N ALA A 257 -11.13 -1.47 -13.13
CA ALA A 257 -10.35 -0.40 -13.74
C ALA A 257 -10.33 -0.52 -15.28
N THR A 258 -10.20 -1.74 -15.82
CA THR A 258 -10.25 -2.01 -17.26
C THR A 258 -11.64 -1.78 -17.82
N ALA A 259 -12.71 -2.09 -17.09
CA ALA A 259 -14.09 -1.78 -17.51
C ALA A 259 -14.28 -0.25 -17.62
N LEU A 260 -13.81 0.53 -16.65
CA LEU A 260 -13.84 2.00 -16.71
C LEU A 260 -13.02 2.54 -17.89
N ALA A 261 -11.80 2.04 -18.08
CA ALA A 261 -10.95 2.45 -19.20
C ALA A 261 -11.54 2.01 -20.57
N THR A 262 -12.19 0.85 -20.63
CA THR A 262 -12.88 0.34 -21.83
C THR A 262 -14.11 1.19 -22.17
N ALA A 263 -14.86 1.64 -21.17
CA ALA A 263 -15.96 2.59 -21.37
C ALA A 263 -15.46 3.94 -21.92
N GLY A 264 -14.34 4.45 -21.39
CA GLY A 264 -13.68 5.66 -21.93
C GLY A 264 -13.17 5.46 -23.37
N MET A 265 -12.51 4.33 -23.65
CA MET A 265 -12.10 3.93 -25.00
C MET A 265 -13.28 3.81 -25.97
N ALA A 266 -14.43 3.30 -25.53
CA ALA A 266 -15.61 3.19 -26.37
C ALA A 266 -16.25 4.56 -26.63
N ALA A 267 -16.34 5.42 -25.62
CA ALA A 267 -16.93 6.76 -25.74
C ALA A 267 -16.09 7.73 -26.61
N ASP A 268 -14.76 7.63 -26.55
CA ASP A 268 -13.82 8.48 -27.31
C ASP A 268 -13.42 7.88 -28.68
N GLY A 269 -14.00 6.74 -29.07
CA GLY A 269 -13.61 6.02 -30.30
C GLY A 269 -12.19 5.43 -30.28
N GLY A 270 -11.57 5.34 -29.10
CA GLY A 270 -10.17 4.99 -28.87
C GLY A 270 -9.72 3.63 -29.43
N PHE A 271 -10.63 2.69 -29.68
CA PHE A 271 -10.30 1.43 -30.36
C PHE A 271 -9.98 1.63 -31.85
N ALA A 272 -10.71 2.51 -32.54
CA ALA A 272 -10.40 2.90 -33.91
C ALA A 272 -9.11 3.74 -33.94
N GLU A 273 -8.90 4.59 -32.94
CA GLU A 273 -7.67 5.37 -32.79
C GLU A 273 -6.45 4.47 -32.59
N MET A 274 -6.49 3.51 -31.66
CA MET A 274 -5.39 2.56 -31.42
C MET A 274 -4.94 1.86 -32.71
N ARG A 275 -5.90 1.44 -33.55
CA ARG A 275 -5.60 0.83 -34.85
C ARG A 275 -4.97 1.84 -35.82
N ARG A 276 -5.57 3.03 -35.96
CA ARG A 276 -5.06 4.10 -36.84
C ARG A 276 -3.65 4.54 -36.45
N GLU A 277 -3.41 4.64 -35.16
CA GLU A 277 -2.17 5.10 -34.55
C GLU A 277 -1.04 4.10 -34.85
N GLY A 278 -1.26 2.81 -34.58
CA GLY A 278 -0.31 1.75 -34.93
C GLY A 278 -0.05 1.61 -36.43
N GLU A 279 -1.08 1.78 -37.28
CA GLU A 279 -0.98 1.66 -38.75
C GLU A 279 -0.29 2.87 -39.43
N ARG A 280 -0.46 4.10 -38.92
CA ARG A 280 -0.15 5.32 -39.70
C ARG A 280 0.55 6.45 -38.94
N VAL A 281 0.60 6.41 -37.60
CA VAL A 281 1.11 7.51 -36.77
C VAL A 281 2.40 7.14 -36.05
N PHE A 282 2.51 5.90 -35.60
CA PHE A 282 3.67 5.42 -34.84
C PHE A 282 4.91 5.28 -35.75
N ASP A 283 5.97 6.06 -35.48
CA ASP A 283 7.18 6.15 -36.32
C ASP A 283 7.97 4.84 -36.41
N LYS A 284 7.90 3.98 -35.38
CA LYS A 284 8.52 2.65 -35.38
C LYS A 284 7.66 1.55 -36.02
N GLY A 285 6.45 1.89 -36.46
CA GLY A 285 5.51 1.02 -37.16
C GLY A 285 4.78 -0.01 -36.30
N VAL A 286 3.75 -0.61 -36.92
CA VAL A 286 2.74 -1.51 -36.32
C VAL A 286 3.30 -2.55 -35.34
N ARG A 287 4.36 -3.28 -35.73
CA ARG A 287 4.89 -4.37 -34.91
C ARG A 287 5.51 -3.86 -33.60
N VAL A 288 6.23 -2.73 -33.67
CA VAL A 288 6.83 -2.12 -32.48
C VAL A 288 5.74 -1.50 -31.61
N TYR A 289 4.72 -0.87 -32.21
CA TYR A 289 3.55 -0.35 -31.48
C TYR A 289 2.90 -1.43 -30.59
N TYR A 290 2.48 -2.55 -31.19
CA TYR A 290 1.82 -3.62 -30.43
C TYR A 290 2.78 -4.32 -29.45
N ALA A 291 4.08 -4.41 -29.75
CA ALA A 291 5.08 -4.91 -28.80
C ALA A 291 5.25 -3.97 -27.59
N THR A 292 5.36 -2.64 -27.82
CA THR A 292 5.39 -1.63 -26.76
C THR A 292 4.13 -1.71 -25.89
N VAL A 293 2.95 -1.78 -26.50
CA VAL A 293 1.66 -1.94 -25.80
C VAL A 293 1.64 -3.22 -24.96
N ALA A 294 1.99 -4.37 -25.53
CA ALA A 294 2.00 -5.65 -24.81
C ALA A 294 3.03 -5.67 -23.65
N MET A 295 4.23 -5.16 -23.87
CA MET A 295 5.24 -5.04 -22.81
C MET A 295 4.81 -4.07 -21.71
N THR A 296 4.15 -2.96 -22.07
CA THR A 296 3.56 -2.02 -21.11
C THR A 296 2.54 -2.73 -20.20
N VAL A 297 1.64 -3.52 -20.80
CA VAL A 297 0.64 -4.34 -20.08
C VAL A 297 1.32 -5.31 -19.09
N VAL A 298 2.34 -6.04 -19.53
CA VAL A 298 3.07 -7.01 -18.68
C VAL A 298 3.82 -6.30 -17.53
N CYS A 299 4.49 -5.17 -17.81
CA CYS A 299 5.21 -4.40 -16.79
C CYS A 299 4.26 -3.78 -15.75
N TRP A 300 3.12 -3.24 -16.17
CA TRP A 300 2.10 -2.76 -15.23
C TRP A 300 1.53 -3.90 -14.37
N GLN A 301 1.31 -5.07 -14.94
CA GLN A 301 0.84 -6.21 -14.14
C GLN A 301 1.85 -6.62 -13.06
N MET A 302 3.14 -6.66 -13.39
CA MET A 302 4.20 -6.92 -12.41
C MET A 302 4.25 -5.84 -11.32
N CYS A 303 4.07 -4.57 -11.71
CA CYS A 303 3.99 -3.45 -10.78
C CYS A 303 2.81 -3.59 -9.80
N PHE A 304 1.61 -3.88 -10.29
CA PHE A 304 0.42 -4.03 -9.45
C PHE A 304 0.48 -5.26 -8.55
N MET A 305 0.90 -6.42 -9.07
CA MET A 305 1.10 -7.64 -8.27
C MET A 305 2.15 -7.41 -7.18
N GLY A 306 3.31 -6.85 -7.55
CA GLY A 306 4.38 -6.53 -6.61
C GLY A 306 3.94 -5.53 -5.54
N THR A 307 3.17 -4.50 -5.91
CA THR A 307 2.57 -3.55 -4.95
C THR A 307 1.65 -4.26 -3.96
N ALA A 308 0.69 -5.05 -4.46
CA ALA A 308 -0.27 -5.75 -3.61
C ALA A 308 0.40 -6.72 -2.63
N GLY A 309 1.39 -7.48 -3.11
CA GLY A 309 2.17 -8.39 -2.27
C GLY A 309 3.06 -7.68 -1.25
N MET A 310 3.70 -6.57 -1.64
CA MET A 310 4.48 -5.75 -0.71
C MET A 310 3.59 -5.12 0.37
N VAL A 311 2.40 -4.61 0.04
CA VAL A 311 1.46 -4.08 1.05
C VAL A 311 0.97 -5.19 2.01
N PHE A 312 0.79 -6.42 1.52
CA PHE A 312 0.38 -7.54 2.38
C PHE A 312 1.50 -8.05 3.31
N MET A 313 2.74 -8.18 2.80
CA MET A 313 3.85 -8.81 3.55
C MET A 313 4.67 -7.83 4.39
N THR A 314 4.80 -6.58 3.96
CA THR A 314 5.78 -5.65 4.54
C THR A 314 5.26 -4.93 5.79
N SER A 315 6.14 -4.16 6.44
CA SER A 315 5.72 -3.14 7.40
C SER A 315 5.65 -1.79 6.69
N SER A 316 4.84 -0.87 7.20
CA SER A 316 4.70 0.48 6.65
C SER A 316 6.04 1.27 6.58
N LEU A 317 7.04 0.91 7.41
CA LEU A 317 8.43 1.42 7.28
C LEU A 317 9.14 0.86 6.05
N THR A 318 9.10 -0.47 5.87
CA THR A 318 9.67 -1.17 4.71
C THR A 318 9.01 -0.69 3.41
N GLY A 319 7.69 -0.48 3.42
CA GLY A 319 6.95 0.11 2.30
C GLY A 319 7.41 1.55 1.98
N GLY A 320 7.66 2.38 3.00
CA GLY A 320 8.20 3.72 2.82
C GLY A 320 9.59 3.75 2.18
N ILE A 321 10.51 2.88 2.62
CA ILE A 321 11.84 2.71 2.01
C ILE A 321 11.71 2.19 0.58
N CYS A 322 10.83 1.21 0.35
CA CYS A 322 10.54 0.65 -0.97
C CYS A 322 10.07 1.73 -1.97
N MET A 323 9.05 2.52 -1.61
CA MET A 323 8.54 3.62 -2.44
C MET A 323 9.57 4.72 -2.68
N THR A 324 10.47 4.96 -1.72
CA THR A 324 11.59 5.91 -1.86
C THR A 324 12.56 5.45 -2.94
N ALA A 325 13.01 4.19 -2.88
CA ALA A 325 13.90 3.60 -3.87
C ALA A 325 13.26 3.52 -5.26
N LEU A 326 11.99 3.13 -5.34
CA LEU A 326 11.21 3.13 -6.59
C LEU A 326 11.19 4.51 -7.25
N LEU A 327 10.93 5.58 -6.48
CA LEU A 327 10.90 6.91 -7.06
C LEU A 327 12.28 7.36 -7.54
N ALA A 328 13.33 7.12 -6.76
CA ALA A 328 14.71 7.45 -7.16
C ALA A 328 15.09 6.75 -8.48
N MET A 329 14.76 5.47 -8.63
CA MET A 329 14.96 4.74 -9.89
C MET A 329 14.12 5.28 -11.06
N ASN A 330 12.85 5.67 -10.84
CA ASN A 330 12.04 6.24 -11.91
C ASN A 330 12.60 7.60 -12.39
N VAL A 331 13.11 8.44 -11.47
CA VAL A 331 13.82 9.68 -11.82
C VAL A 331 15.09 9.39 -12.63
N VAL A 332 15.97 8.51 -12.12
CA VAL A 332 17.23 8.15 -12.80
C VAL A 332 16.97 7.50 -14.16
N GLY A 333 16.01 6.58 -14.25
CA GLY A 333 15.62 5.92 -15.50
C GLY A 333 15.14 6.91 -16.55
N GLY A 334 14.33 7.90 -16.17
CA GLY A 334 13.89 8.98 -17.07
C GLY A 334 15.06 9.76 -17.67
N VAL A 335 16.02 10.16 -16.82
CA VAL A 335 17.22 10.90 -17.25
C VAL A 335 18.12 10.06 -18.15
N VAL A 336 18.42 8.82 -17.75
CA VAL A 336 19.36 7.94 -18.47
C VAL A 336 18.80 7.47 -19.82
N VAL A 337 17.50 7.18 -19.92
CA VAL A 337 16.91 6.58 -21.12
C VAL A 337 16.45 7.63 -22.14
N TYR A 338 15.90 8.76 -21.69
CA TYR A 338 15.38 9.80 -22.60
C TYR A 338 16.26 11.04 -22.71
N GLY A 339 17.32 11.15 -21.91
CA GLY A 339 18.11 12.38 -21.84
C GLY A 339 17.27 13.57 -21.38
N ASP A 340 16.28 13.34 -20.50
CA ASP A 340 15.40 14.38 -19.94
C ASP A 340 16.27 15.58 -19.49
N ASP A 341 16.08 16.76 -20.08
CA ASP A 341 16.87 17.96 -19.76
C ASP A 341 16.85 18.21 -18.25
N PHE A 342 18.03 18.12 -17.63
CA PHE A 342 18.20 18.10 -16.18
C PHE A 342 18.83 19.39 -15.65
N GLY A 343 18.30 20.52 -16.13
CA GLY A 343 18.67 21.85 -15.66
C GLY A 343 18.60 22.02 -14.13
N GLY A 344 19.30 23.04 -13.61
CA GLY A 344 19.56 23.21 -12.17
C GLY A 344 18.34 23.15 -11.25
N VAL A 345 17.16 23.58 -11.71
CA VAL A 345 15.88 23.44 -10.99
C VAL A 345 15.59 21.98 -10.65
N LYS A 346 15.72 21.04 -11.61
CA LYS A 346 15.49 19.61 -11.35
C LYS A 346 16.52 19.03 -10.39
N ILE A 347 17.78 19.46 -10.48
CA ILE A 347 18.83 19.04 -9.55
C ILE A 347 18.45 19.45 -8.11
N VAL A 348 18.13 20.73 -7.89
CA VAL A 348 17.72 21.23 -6.58
C VAL A 348 16.43 20.54 -6.10
N SER A 349 15.42 20.41 -6.95
CA SER A 349 14.19 19.69 -6.61
C SER A 349 14.44 18.22 -6.27
N THR A 350 15.39 17.55 -6.93
CA THR A 350 15.77 16.15 -6.62
C THR A 350 16.49 16.04 -5.28
N VAL A 351 17.38 16.99 -4.96
CA VAL A 351 18.06 17.05 -3.65
C VAL A 351 17.05 17.33 -2.52
N LEU A 352 16.13 18.28 -2.72
CA LEU A 352 15.03 18.55 -1.78
C LEU A 352 14.13 17.31 -1.62
N CYS A 353 13.86 16.60 -2.72
CA CYS A 353 13.09 15.37 -2.71
C CYS A 353 13.78 14.28 -1.86
N LEU A 354 15.08 14.06 -2.09
CA LEU A 354 15.91 13.09 -1.36
C LEU A 354 16.00 13.42 0.14
N TRP A 355 16.16 14.69 0.51
CA TRP A 355 16.13 15.11 1.91
C TRP A 355 14.74 14.91 2.53
N GLY A 356 13.66 15.23 1.80
CA GLY A 356 12.30 14.93 2.22
C GLY A 356 12.09 13.44 2.53
N PHE A 357 12.56 12.56 1.65
CA PHE A 357 12.57 11.11 1.84
C PHE A 357 13.36 10.66 3.09
N CYS A 358 14.60 11.12 3.26
CA CYS A 358 15.40 10.79 4.44
C CYS A 358 14.69 11.22 5.74
N SER A 359 14.06 12.40 5.73
CA SER A 359 13.28 12.92 6.86
C SER A 359 12.04 12.06 7.15
N TYR A 360 11.36 11.56 6.12
CA TYR A 360 10.20 10.66 6.25
C TYR A 360 10.60 9.28 6.81
N VAL A 361 11.64 8.65 6.26
CA VAL A 361 12.12 7.34 6.73
C VAL A 361 12.59 7.43 8.18
N TYR A 362 13.34 8.48 8.53
CA TYR A 362 13.74 8.75 9.90
C TYR A 362 12.55 8.98 10.84
N GLY A 363 11.57 9.78 10.43
CA GLY A 363 10.35 10.03 11.22
C GLY A 363 9.51 8.77 11.45
N MET A 364 9.42 7.89 10.44
CA MET A 364 8.79 6.56 10.56
C MET A 364 9.58 5.63 11.49
N HIS A 365 10.91 5.64 11.42
CA HIS A 365 11.77 4.85 12.31
C HIS A 365 11.62 5.28 13.77
N MET A 366 11.72 6.59 14.05
CA MET A 366 11.56 7.18 15.38
C MET A 366 10.18 6.89 15.99
N MET A 367 9.11 6.89 15.18
CA MET A 367 7.78 6.51 15.67
C MET A 367 7.71 5.03 16.06
N ASN A 368 8.26 4.13 15.24
CA ASN A 368 8.22 2.70 15.53
C ASN A 368 8.99 2.36 16.81
N ALA A 369 10.14 3.00 17.06
CA ALA A 369 10.89 2.87 18.30
C ALA A 369 10.04 3.30 19.52
N LYS A 370 9.46 4.50 19.51
CA LYS A 370 8.59 4.99 20.60
C LYS A 370 7.37 4.10 20.85
N ARG A 371 6.83 3.48 19.79
CA ARG A 371 5.70 2.55 19.91
C ARG A 371 6.12 1.26 20.62
N GLN A 372 7.31 0.73 20.32
CA GLN A 372 7.88 -0.42 21.03
C GLN A 372 8.19 -0.10 22.49
N GLU A 373 8.77 1.07 22.79
CA GLU A 373 9.00 1.53 24.18
C GLU A 373 7.71 1.65 25.01
N THR A 374 6.61 2.04 24.36
CA THR A 374 5.30 2.15 25.02
C THR A 374 4.69 0.78 25.30
N ASP A 375 4.76 -0.14 24.33
CA ASP A 375 4.26 -1.53 24.48
C ASP A 375 5.11 -2.34 25.50
N ASN A 376 6.38 -1.98 25.73
CA ASN A 376 7.29 -2.67 26.67
C ASN A 376 7.27 -2.15 28.13
N LYS A 377 6.49 -1.11 28.46
CA LYS A 377 6.32 -0.71 29.85
C LYS A 377 5.30 -1.64 30.53
N PRO A 378 5.66 -2.40 31.59
CA PRO A 378 4.67 -3.15 32.33
C PRO A 378 3.66 -2.17 32.93
N SER A 379 2.38 -2.46 32.73
CA SER A 379 1.28 -1.71 33.35
C SER A 379 1.41 -1.84 34.87
N VAL A 380 1.84 -0.76 35.52
CA VAL A 380 1.81 -0.67 36.98
C VAL A 380 0.34 -0.68 37.39
N THR A 381 -0.15 -1.85 37.78
CA THR A 381 -1.42 -1.99 38.47
C THR A 381 -1.30 -1.22 39.77
N THR A 382 -1.85 -0.01 39.82
CA THR A 382 -2.13 0.67 41.08
C THR A 382 -3.15 -0.18 41.83
N THR A 383 -2.65 -1.06 42.71
CA THR A 383 -3.48 -1.77 43.67
C THR A 383 -4.11 -0.74 44.60
N ALA A 384 -5.37 -0.39 44.31
CA ALA A 384 -6.22 0.30 45.26
C ALA A 384 -6.38 -0.61 46.49
N THR A 385 -5.75 -0.22 47.59
CA THR A 385 -5.97 -0.85 48.90
C THR A 385 -7.42 -0.66 49.32
N PRO A 386 -8.15 -1.74 49.72
CA PRO A 386 -9.50 -1.59 50.24
C PRO A 386 -9.47 -0.82 51.56
N SER A 387 -10.29 0.22 51.68
CA SER A 387 -10.48 0.93 52.93
C SER A 387 -11.40 0.15 53.87
N THR A 388 -10.84 -0.44 54.92
CA THR A 388 -11.57 -0.88 56.12
C THR A 388 -11.10 -0.05 57.31
N GLY A 389 -12.00 0.77 57.86
CA GLY A 389 -11.71 1.62 59.01
C GLY A 389 -11.93 0.91 60.34
N ASN A 390 -11.05 1.22 61.30
CA ASN A 390 -11.33 1.41 62.73
C ASN A 390 -10.10 2.15 63.28
N GLY A 391 -10.30 3.34 63.85
CA GLY A 391 -9.20 4.17 64.39
C GLY A 391 -8.98 3.92 65.89
N PRO A 392 -8.40 4.89 66.62
CA PRO A 392 -7.62 6.05 66.15
C PRO A 392 -6.15 5.97 66.60
N ASP A 393 -5.23 6.67 65.94
CA ASP A 393 -4.15 7.36 66.65
C ASP A 393 -3.34 8.36 65.79
N GLN A 394 -2.88 9.41 66.48
CA GLN A 394 -1.77 10.33 66.15
C GLN A 394 -1.86 11.33 64.97
N ALA A 395 -2.05 12.60 65.39
CA ALA A 395 -1.22 13.76 65.03
C ALA A 395 -1.23 14.29 63.57
N MET A 396 -2.29 15.03 63.26
CA MET A 396 -2.22 16.43 62.78
C MET A 396 -0.82 17.04 62.50
N GLU A 397 -0.54 17.34 61.24
CA GLU A 397 0.16 18.59 60.87
C GLU A 397 -0.43 19.16 59.57
N MET A 398 -0.65 20.48 59.55
CA MET A 398 -1.36 21.20 58.48
C MET A 398 -0.41 21.81 57.47
N ALA A 399 -0.85 21.87 56.20
CA ALA A 399 -0.11 22.50 55.13
C ALA A 399 0.12 24.00 55.35
N SER A 400 1.25 24.52 54.87
CA SER A 400 1.39 25.93 54.50
C SER A 400 2.02 26.05 53.11
N LEU A 401 1.46 26.93 52.27
CA LEU A 401 1.96 27.22 50.93
C LEU A 401 3.07 28.28 50.99
N VAL A 402 4.04 28.19 50.08
CA VAL A 402 4.96 29.29 49.76
C VAL A 402 4.97 29.52 48.23
N PRO A 403 4.92 30.77 47.73
CA PRO A 403 4.64 31.06 46.32
C PRO A 403 5.90 31.35 45.48
N ALA A 404 5.70 31.50 44.16
CA ALA A 404 6.77 31.83 43.21
C ALA A 404 7.28 33.28 43.34
N PRO A 405 8.59 33.53 43.10
CA PRO A 405 9.15 34.88 43.04
C PRO A 405 9.08 35.50 41.64
N ALA A 406 8.84 36.81 41.58
CA ALA A 406 9.05 37.68 40.42
C ALA A 406 10.36 38.50 40.61
N PRO A 407 10.95 39.07 39.54
CA PRO A 407 12.34 39.56 39.57
C PRO A 407 12.47 41.03 40.03
N PRO A 408 13.67 41.46 40.45
CA PRO A 408 14.06 42.87 40.50
C PRO A 408 15.10 43.26 39.42
N ASP A 409 15.16 44.56 39.18
CA ASP A 409 15.76 45.26 38.05
C ASP A 409 17.29 45.19 37.85
N VAL A 410 17.69 45.54 36.62
CA VAL A 410 19.07 45.84 36.21
C VAL A 410 19.35 47.33 36.41
N ALA A 411 20.41 47.68 37.14
CA ALA A 411 20.98 49.03 37.11
C ALA A 411 22.50 49.07 37.40
N SER A 412 23.21 49.75 36.49
CA SER A 412 24.47 50.49 36.68
C SER A 412 25.83 49.80 36.95
N ASP A 413 26.75 50.12 36.03
CA ASP A 413 28.16 50.53 36.21
C ASP A 413 29.34 49.56 36.07
N ALA A 414 30.25 49.99 35.16
CA ALA A 414 31.70 49.75 35.05
C ALA A 414 32.19 48.29 34.87
N VAL A 415 33.11 47.95 33.95
CA VAL A 415 34.14 48.71 33.19
C VAL A 415 34.21 48.20 31.75
#